data_AF-A0A497CX41-F1
#
_entry.id   AF-A0A497CX41-F1
#
_cell.length_a   1.000
_cell.length_b   1.000
_cell.length_c   1.000
_cell.angle_alpha   90.00
_cell.angle_beta   90.00
_cell.angle_gamma   90.00
#
_symmetry.space_group_name_H-M   'P 1'
#
loop_
_entity.id
_entity.type
_entity.pdbx_description
1 polymer ?
#
loop_
_entity_poly.entity_id
_entity_poly.type
_entity_poly.pdbx_seq_one_letter_code
_entity_poly.pdbx_strand_id
1 'polypeptide(L)'
;MGIIAFLFGLVSGAEMENGIIDGIIDNSPNALPGLALLVSTAIAWKYELIGGILIVLFGFFLIYFFNFSGNNFFPITFIATMLITILGLFFIGSWMLRRKLNQLN
;
A
#
# COMPACT_ATOMS: atom_id res chain seq x y z
N MET A 1 -0.92 -5.84 -5.80
CA MET A 1 -0.27 -4.54 -5.57
C MET A 1 0.83 -4.60 -4.52
N GLY A 2 0.55 -4.98 -3.26
CA GLY A 2 1.59 -4.99 -2.20
C GLY A 2 2.82 -5.85 -2.50
N ILE A 3 2.65 -7.07 -3.03
CA ILE A 3 3.78 -7.96 -3.38
C ILE A 3 4.67 -7.31 -4.44
N ILE A 4 4.06 -6.76 -5.49
CA ILE A 4 4.77 -6.11 -6.59
C ILE A 4 5.54 -4.89 -6.06
N ALA A 5 4.88 -4.04 -5.25
CA ALA A 5 5.52 -2.86 -4.67
C ALA A 5 6.68 -3.23 -3.73
N PHE A 6 6.53 -4.29 -2.94
CA PHE A 6 7.58 -4.79 -2.05
C PHE A 6 8.78 -5.31 -2.82
N LEU A 7 8.57 -6.20 -3.80
CA LEU A 7 9.65 -6.76 -4.61
C LEU A 7 10.32 -5.70 -5.47
N PHE A 8 9.54 -4.79 -6.05
CA PHE A 8 10.07 -3.65 -6.81
C PHE A 8 10.96 -2.78 -5.93
N GLY A 9 10.45 -2.35 -4.76
CA GLY A 9 11.22 -1.51 -3.85
C GLY A 9 12.49 -2.19 -3.32
N LEU A 10 12.49 -3.52 -3.19
CA LEU A 10 13.65 -4.27 -2.72
C LEU A 10 14.74 -4.40 -3.80
N VAL A 11 14.35 -4.52 -5.07
CA VAL A 11 15.26 -4.83 -6.18
C VAL A 11 15.65 -3.59 -6.99
N SER A 12 14.87 -2.50 -6.93
CA SER A 12 15.01 -1.33 -7.82
C SER A 12 16.35 -0.59 -7.75
N GLY A 13 17.17 -0.81 -6.72
CA GLY A 13 18.53 -0.25 -6.68
C GLY A 13 19.62 -1.29 -6.45
N ALA A 14 19.33 -2.57 -6.72
CA ALA A 14 20.34 -3.63 -6.77
C ALA A 14 21.34 -3.47 -7.95
N GLU A 15 21.16 -2.45 -8.79
CA GLU A 15 22.02 -2.12 -9.93
C GLU A 15 23.20 -1.19 -9.56
N MET A 16 23.28 -0.67 -8.32
CA MET A 16 24.32 0.28 -7.91
C MET A 16 25.57 -0.43 -7.38
N GLU A 17 26.63 -0.42 -8.19
CA GLU A 17 28.10 -0.50 -7.95
C GLU A 17 28.72 -1.49 -6.93
N ASN A 18 28.05 -1.90 -5.85
CA ASN A 18 28.65 -2.64 -4.71
C ASN A 18 28.25 -4.14 -4.64
N GLY A 19 27.40 -4.62 -5.57
CA GLY A 19 26.97 -6.02 -5.63
C GLY A 19 25.52 -6.23 -5.16
N ILE A 20 24.94 -7.39 -5.54
CA ILE A 20 23.50 -7.67 -5.42
C ILE A 20 23.00 -7.60 -3.97
N ILE A 21 23.79 -8.10 -3.00
CA ILE A 21 23.39 -8.16 -1.59
C ILE A 21 23.35 -6.76 -0.97
N ASP A 22 24.40 -5.96 -1.20
CA ASP A 22 24.50 -4.61 -0.65
C ASP A 22 23.40 -3.70 -1.24
N GLY A 23 23.14 -3.83 -2.55
CA GLY A 23 22.04 -3.11 -3.19
C GLY A 23 20.64 -3.48 -2.66
N ILE A 24 20.41 -4.72 -2.23
CA ILE A 24 19.16 -5.13 -1.57
C ILE A 24 19.02 -4.47 -0.19
N ILE A 25 20.11 -4.41 0.59
CA ILE A 25 20.11 -3.80 1.92
C ILE A 25 19.83 -2.31 1.82
N ASP A 26 20.51 -1.63 0.91
CA ASP A 26 20.37 -0.18 0.68
C ASP A 26 18.97 0.20 0.18
N ASN A 27 18.30 -0.71 -0.54
CA ASN A 27 16.93 -0.49 -1.05
C ASN A 27 15.83 -1.03 -0.14
N SER A 28 16.17 -1.73 0.94
CA SER A 28 15.19 -2.22 1.91
C SER A 28 14.23 -1.13 2.45
N PRO A 29 14.63 0.16 2.62
CA PRO A 29 13.68 1.22 2.99
C PRO A 29 12.61 1.48 1.93
N ASN A 30 12.95 1.35 0.63
CA ASN A 30 12.01 1.52 -0.48
C ASN A 30 10.99 0.37 -0.57
N ALA A 31 11.31 -0.79 0.01
CA ALA A 31 10.38 -1.92 0.12
C ALA A 31 9.37 -1.73 1.27
N LEU A 32 9.65 -0.87 2.26
CA LEU A 32 8.79 -0.68 3.44
C LEU A 32 7.34 -0.30 3.10
N PRO A 33 7.05 0.61 2.15
CA PRO A 33 5.67 0.91 1.79
C PRO A 33 4.92 -0.30 1.23
N GLY A 34 5.60 -1.14 0.45
CA GLY A 34 5.05 -2.39 -0.07
C GLY A 34 4.77 -3.40 1.04
N LEU A 35 5.69 -3.54 1.99
CA LEU A 35 5.53 -4.41 3.16
C LEU A 35 4.38 -3.93 4.06
N ALA A 36 4.29 -2.63 4.33
CA ALA A 36 3.21 -2.04 5.13
C ALA A 36 1.84 -2.27 4.48
N LEU A 37 1.76 -2.15 3.15
CA LEU A 37 0.53 -2.47 2.40
C LEU A 37 0.18 -3.96 2.51
N LEU A 38 1.17 -4.86 2.42
CA LEU A 38 0.97 -6.31 2.57
C LEU A 38 0.43 -6.66 3.95
N VAL A 39 1.04 -6.15 5.00
CA VAL A 39 0.60 -6.37 6.39
C VAL A 39 -0.83 -5.85 6.57
N SER A 40 -1.12 -4.64 6.08
CA SER A 40 -2.47 -4.05 6.17
C SER A 40 -3.51 -4.88 5.40
N THR A 41 -3.15 -5.43 4.24
CA THR A 41 -4.00 -6.33 3.46
C THR A 41 -4.23 -7.65 4.18
N ALA A 42 -3.20 -8.21 4.82
CA ALA A 42 -3.31 -9.42 5.64
C ALA A 42 -4.26 -9.21 6.82
N ILE A 43 -4.21 -8.05 7.47
CA ILE A 43 -5.17 -7.67 8.51
C ILE A 43 -6.58 -7.55 7.93
N ALA A 44 -6.74 -6.89 6.78
CA ALA A 44 -8.04 -6.68 6.14
C ALA A 44 -8.76 -7.99 5.76
N TRP A 45 -8.02 -9.06 5.46
CA TRP A 45 -8.60 -10.38 5.20
C TRP A 45 -9.36 -10.97 6.38
N LYS A 46 -8.91 -10.71 7.62
CA LYS A 46 -9.57 -11.21 8.84
C LYS A 46 -10.47 -10.16 9.49
N TYR A 47 -10.08 -8.90 9.40
CA TYR A 47 -10.73 -7.76 10.03
C TYR A 47 -10.99 -6.67 8.99
N GLU A 48 -11.98 -6.90 8.13
CA GLU A 48 -12.31 -6.04 6.96
C GLU A 48 -12.36 -4.55 7.31
N LEU A 49 -13.04 -4.17 8.39
CA LEU A 49 -13.16 -2.76 8.79
C LEU A 49 -11.82 -2.17 9.23
N ILE A 50 -11.12 -2.82 10.16
CA ILE A 50 -9.86 -2.30 10.72
C ILE A 50 -8.79 -2.25 9.64
N GLY A 51 -8.64 -3.34 8.87
CA GLY A 51 -7.68 -3.37 7.77
C GLY A 51 -8.03 -2.39 6.66
N GLY A 52 -9.32 -2.23 6.33
CA GLY A 52 -9.78 -1.22 5.38
C GLY A 52 -9.41 0.20 5.82
N ILE A 53 -9.64 0.55 7.09
CA ILE A 53 -9.24 1.85 7.66
C ILE A 53 -7.73 2.05 7.58
N LEU A 54 -6.93 1.03 7.95
CA LEU A 54 -5.47 1.10 7.87
C LEU A 54 -5.00 1.34 6.43
N ILE A 55 -5.58 0.64 5.44
CA ILE A 55 -5.24 0.81 4.03
C ILE A 55 -5.63 2.21 3.53
N VAL A 56 -6.78 2.76 3.94
CA VAL A 56 -7.21 4.11 3.58
C VAL A 56 -6.26 5.16 4.15
N LEU A 57 -5.95 5.09 5.44
CA LEU A 57 -5.02 6.02 6.09
C LEU A 57 -3.63 5.96 5.45
N PHE A 58 -3.16 4.74 5.18
CA PHE A 58 -1.90 4.51 4.51
C PHE A 58 -1.91 5.05 3.06
N GLY A 59 -2.99 4.83 2.31
CA GLY A 59 -3.17 5.37 0.97
C GLY A 59 -3.11 6.90 0.95
N PHE A 60 -3.82 7.58 1.86
CA PHE A 60 -3.73 9.04 1.99
C PHE A 60 -2.33 9.52 2.35
N PHE A 61 -1.64 8.83 3.27
CA PHE A 61 -0.26 9.12 3.60
C PHE A 61 0.64 9.02 2.34
N LEU A 62 0.52 7.95 1.55
CA LEU A 62 1.30 7.78 0.32
C LEU A 62 0.97 8.83 -0.74
N ILE A 63 -0.32 9.19 -0.90
CA ILE A 63 -0.74 10.25 -1.81
C ILE A 63 -0.01 11.55 -1.45
N TYR A 64 -0.07 11.95 -0.17
CA TYR A 64 0.59 13.16 0.32
C TYR A 64 2.11 13.08 0.13
N PHE A 65 2.74 12.03 0.66
CA PHE A 65 4.19 11.87 0.65
C PHE A 65 4.78 11.84 -0.76
N PHE A 66 4.21 11.05 -1.67
CA PHE A 66 4.78 10.89 -3.01
C PHE A 66 4.34 11.92 -4.04
N ASN A 67 3.23 12.64 -3.82
CA ASN A 67 2.68 13.56 -4.84
C ASN A 67 2.61 15.02 -4.41
N PHE A 68 2.63 15.31 -3.10
CA PHE A 68 2.42 16.66 -2.57
C PHE A 68 3.51 17.13 -1.60
N SER A 69 4.37 16.25 -1.10
CA SER A 69 5.48 16.64 -0.19
C SER A 69 6.70 17.20 -0.93
N GLY A 70 6.79 17.06 -2.26
CA GLY A 70 7.92 17.51 -3.07
C GLY A 70 7.50 18.44 -4.21
N ASN A 71 8.48 18.86 -5.03
CA ASN A 71 8.25 19.82 -6.13
C ASN A 71 7.69 19.20 -7.41
N ASN A 72 7.69 17.86 -7.53
CA ASN A 72 7.29 17.15 -8.74
C ASN A 72 6.01 16.34 -8.49
N PHE A 73 5.05 16.49 -9.41
CA PHE A 73 3.83 15.68 -9.42
C PHE A 73 3.91 14.66 -10.56
N PHE A 74 3.83 13.37 -10.23
CA PHE A 74 3.87 12.28 -11.20
C PHE A 74 2.49 11.62 -11.29
N PRO A 75 1.75 11.79 -12.42
CA PRO A 75 0.39 11.26 -12.54
C PRO A 75 0.29 9.74 -12.32
N ILE A 76 1.29 8.97 -12.74
CA ILE A 76 1.31 7.51 -12.56
C ILE A 76 1.36 7.15 -11.07
N THR A 77 2.24 7.80 -10.31
CA THR A 77 2.36 7.61 -8.85
C THR A 77 1.09 8.03 -8.13
N PHE A 78 0.47 9.13 -8.57
CA PHE A 78 -0.80 9.59 -8.04
C PHE A 78 -1.92 8.56 -8.24
N ILE A 79 -2.06 8.02 -9.46
CA ILE A 79 -3.04 6.98 -9.77
C ILE A 79 -2.77 5.72 -8.94
N ALA A 80 -1.52 5.27 -8.85
CA ALA A 80 -1.16 4.08 -8.08
C ALA A 80 -1.51 4.23 -6.58
N THR A 81 -1.21 5.38 -5.99
CA THR A 81 -1.52 5.67 -4.58
C THR A 81 -3.02 5.88 -4.33
N MET A 82 -3.76 6.46 -5.28
CA MET A 82 -5.23 6.54 -5.24
C MET A 82 -5.90 5.16 -5.31
N LEU A 83 -5.39 4.24 -6.13
CA LEU A 83 -5.90 2.88 -6.20
C LEU A 83 -5.77 2.15 -4.85
N ILE A 84 -4.69 2.38 -4.11
CA ILE A 84 -4.53 1.83 -2.75
C ILE A 84 -5.65 2.32 -1.83
N THR A 85 -5.94 3.63 -1.83
CA THR A 85 -7.02 4.21 -1.03
C THR A 85 -8.38 3.62 -1.39
N ILE A 86 -8.67 3.46 -2.70
CA ILE A 86 -9.93 2.87 -3.18
C ILE A 86 -10.07 1.41 -2.73
N LEU A 87 -9.00 0.62 -2.76
CA LEU A 87 -9.02 -0.76 -2.24
C LEU A 87 -9.38 -0.81 -0.76
N GLY A 88 -8.85 0.12 0.05
CA GLY A 88 -9.23 0.24 1.46
C GLY A 88 -10.72 0.56 1.65
N LEU A 89 -11.27 1.44 0.82
CA LEU A 89 -12.71 1.75 0.82
C LEU A 89 -13.57 0.53 0.47
N PHE A 90 -13.12 -0.32 -0.45
CA PHE A 90 -13.85 -1.57 -0.77
C PHE A 90 -13.89 -2.55 0.41
N PHE A 91 -12.83 -2.66 1.21
CA PHE A 91 -12.88 -3.48 2.44
C PHE A 91 -13.88 -2.92 3.46
N ILE A 92 -13.91 -1.61 3.66
CA ILE A 92 -14.89 -0.95 4.55
C ILE A 92 -16.32 -1.18 4.03
N GLY A 93 -16.54 -0.98 2.73
CA GLY A 93 -17.84 -1.20 2.09
C GLY A 93 -18.30 -2.66 2.19
N SER A 94 -17.39 -3.62 1.99
CA SER A 94 -17.65 -5.05 2.18
C SER A 94 -18.15 -5.36 3.59
N TRP A 95 -17.47 -4.82 4.60
CA TRP A 95 -17.87 -4.99 6.00
C TRP A 95 -19.26 -4.40 6.28
N MET A 96 -19.54 -3.20 5.76
CA MET A 96 -20.84 -2.54 5.92
C MET A 96 -21.97 -3.36 5.28
N LEU A 97 -21.73 -3.91 4.08
CA LEU A 97 -22.69 -4.74 3.37
C LEU A 97 -22.97 -6.03 4.15
N ARG A 98 -21.92 -6.71 4.63
CA ARG A 98 -22.04 -7.92 5.46
C ARG A 98 -22.86 -7.67 6.72
N ARG A 99 -22.61 -6.55 7.41
CA ARG A 99 -23.38 -6.14 8.60
C ARG A 99 -24.85 -5.92 8.29
N LYS A 100 -25.19 -5.25 7.18
CA LYS A 100 -26.58 -5.04 6.77
C LYS A 100 -27.29 -6.34 6.42
N LEU A 101 -26.65 -7.22 5.65
CA LEU A 101 -27.24 -8.51 5.27
C LEU A 101 -27.54 -9.39 6.49
N ASN A 102 -26.68 -9.38 7.50
CA ASN A 102 -26.90 -10.13 8.74
C ASN A 102 -28.03 -9.56 9.62
N GLN A 103 -28.50 -8.34 9.38
CA GLN A 103 -29.64 -7.76 10.09
C GLN A 103 -30.98 -8.07 9.41
N LEU A 104 -30.95 -8.53 8.15
CA LEU A 104 -32.13 -8.82 7.34
C LEU A 104 -32.53 -10.30 7.39
N ASN A 105 -31.64 -11.18 7.87
CA ASN A 105 -31.87 -12.61 8.06
C ASN A 105 -32.05 -12.92 9.55
#